data_AF-A0A7W6HUT0-F1
#
_entry.id   AF-A0A7W6HUT0-F1
#
_cell.length_a   1.000
_cell.length_b   1.000
_cell.length_c   1.000
_cell.angle_alpha   90.00
_cell.angle_beta   90.00
_cell.angle_gamma   90.00
#
_symmetry.space_group_name_H-M   'P 1'
#
loop_
_entity.id
_entity.type
_entity.pdbx_description
1 polymer ?
#
loop_
_entity_poly.entity_id
_entity_poly.type
_entity_poly.pdbx_seq_one_letter_code
_entity_poly.pdbx_strand_id
1 'polypeptide(L)'
;MRTIYLLIAFAGLCMTSCQEVTIGYLKTEHAKYSIDTLYVGERSILEQIEAMELQYPPELKEMALAYRELNVLEEEMDGIYAESDALEEELASLDEETDAGRMEEIYTRLGEIDEWFYHYDELDGIYGNGMDVFWDEGYDDIDPICDEYIGLITKIEDAIPWSTSTIEGVLGTQPIMYSIADVTSTDGNADLFKEELVMQGGGRMQLPFACKAPKGTYRIAIIIENEGYSHRLDNVFTFIID
;
A
#
# COMPACT_ATOMS: atom_id res chain seq x y z
N MET A 1 -58.48 41.40 -20.05
CA MET A 1 -57.07 41.84 -20.03
C MET A 1 -56.59 42.26 -18.64
N ARG A 2 -57.23 43.22 -17.94
CA ARG A 2 -56.77 43.74 -16.62
C ARG A 2 -56.74 42.70 -15.47
N THR A 3 -57.62 41.70 -15.49
CA THR A 3 -57.68 40.60 -14.51
C THR A 3 -56.61 39.54 -14.72
N ILE A 4 -56.10 39.38 -15.94
CA ILE A 4 -55.02 38.41 -16.25
C ILE A 4 -53.69 38.92 -15.69
N TYR A 5 -53.41 40.23 -15.79
CA TYR A 5 -52.21 40.82 -15.21
C TYR A 5 -52.15 40.74 -13.67
N LEU A 6 -53.31 40.80 -12.99
CA LEU A 6 -53.39 40.63 -11.53
C LEU A 6 -53.14 39.18 -11.10
N LEU A 7 -53.60 38.19 -11.87
CA LEU A 7 -53.32 36.77 -11.61
C LEU A 7 -51.85 36.41 -11.86
N ILE A 8 -51.23 37.00 -12.89
CA ILE A 8 -49.80 36.81 -13.19
C ILE A 8 -48.92 37.49 -12.13
N ALA A 9 -49.30 38.68 -11.66
CA ALA A 9 -48.59 39.37 -10.58
C ALA A 9 -48.70 38.64 -9.22
N PHE A 10 -49.85 38.01 -8.93
CA PHE A 10 -50.04 37.21 -7.72
C PHE A 10 -49.28 35.87 -7.78
N ALA A 11 -49.21 35.23 -8.95
CA ALA A 11 -48.42 34.02 -9.16
C ALA A 11 -46.91 34.26 -9.02
N GLY A 12 -46.43 35.45 -9.38
CA GLY A 12 -45.02 35.84 -9.20
C GLY A 12 -44.60 36.06 -7.74
N LEU A 13 -45.54 36.34 -6.84
CA LEU A 13 -45.29 36.56 -5.41
C LEU A 13 -45.21 35.27 -4.59
N CYS A 14 -45.64 34.13 -5.13
CA CYS A 14 -45.62 32.84 -4.43
C CYS A 14 -44.33 32.04 -4.62
N MET A 15 -43.33 32.56 -5.35
CA MET A 15 -42.06 31.86 -5.61
C MET A 15 -40.88 32.36 -4.78
N THR A 16 -41.11 33.03 -3.65
CA THR A 16 -40.06 33.19 -2.63
C THR A 16 -40.08 31.97 -1.70
N SER A 17 -39.72 30.81 -2.24
CA SER A 17 -39.36 29.67 -1.40
C SER A 17 -38.00 30.00 -0.79
N CYS A 18 -37.97 30.37 0.49
CA CYS A 18 -36.74 30.32 1.27
C CYS A 18 -36.30 28.85 1.29
N GLN A 19 -35.39 28.45 0.40
CA GLN A 19 -34.64 27.22 0.60
C GLN A 19 -33.72 27.47 1.80
N GLU A 20 -34.15 27.01 2.97
CA GLU A 20 -33.21 26.75 4.06
C GLU A 20 -32.21 25.74 3.51
N VAL A 21 -31.00 26.20 3.19
CA VAL A 21 -29.94 25.30 2.77
C VAL A 21 -29.68 24.41 3.98
N THR A 22 -29.88 23.10 3.85
CA THR A 22 -29.44 22.17 4.88
C THR A 22 -27.92 22.25 4.92
N ILE A 23 -27.38 23.13 5.77
CA ILE A 23 -25.98 23.06 6.19
C ILE A 23 -25.78 21.61 6.65
N GLY A 24 -24.69 20.97 6.25
CA GLY A 24 -24.49 19.53 6.42
C GLY A 24 -24.48 19.06 7.87
N TYR A 25 -23.74 18.00 8.17
CA TYR A 25 -23.44 17.67 9.56
C TYR A 25 -22.03 17.12 9.65
N LEU A 26 -21.41 17.23 10.82
CA LEU A 26 -20.15 16.59 11.12
C LEU A 26 -20.18 16.06 12.56
N LYS A 27 -19.87 14.78 12.72
CA LYS A 27 -19.79 14.07 14.00
C LYS A 27 -18.42 13.40 14.09
N THR A 28 -17.69 13.76 15.14
CA THR A 28 -16.31 13.33 15.41
C THR A 28 -16.15 12.79 16.84
N GLU A 29 -17.24 12.57 17.57
CA GLU A 29 -17.26 12.12 18.97
C GLU A 29 -16.55 10.79 19.20
N HIS A 30 -16.54 9.94 18.17
CA HIS A 30 -15.88 8.64 18.17
C HIS A 30 -14.69 8.57 17.20
N ALA A 31 -14.23 9.74 16.72
CA ALA A 31 -13.16 9.80 15.75
C ALA A 31 -11.82 9.40 16.40
N LYS A 32 -11.22 8.32 15.92
CA LYS A 32 -9.93 7.81 16.43
C LYS A 32 -9.22 6.92 15.41
N TYR A 33 -7.91 6.75 15.57
CA TYR A 33 -7.18 5.68 14.89
C TYR A 33 -7.25 4.41 15.72
N SER A 34 -7.37 3.25 15.06
CA SER A 34 -7.38 1.95 15.74
C SER A 34 -6.01 1.60 16.32
N ILE A 35 -4.94 1.96 15.61
CA ILE A 35 -3.56 2.02 16.10
C ILE A 35 -3.16 3.47 16.04
N ASP A 36 -2.83 4.08 17.19
CA ASP A 36 -2.56 5.51 17.32
C ASP A 36 -1.07 5.84 17.45
N THR A 37 -0.20 4.85 17.29
CA THR A 37 1.25 4.98 17.44
C THR A 37 1.97 4.29 16.28
N LEU A 38 2.96 4.95 15.69
CA LEU A 38 3.82 4.39 14.65
C LEU A 38 5.29 4.60 15.01
N TYR A 39 6.05 3.50 15.02
CA TYR A 39 7.51 3.54 15.12
C TYR A 39 8.10 3.77 13.73
N VAL A 40 9.03 4.71 13.65
CA VAL A 40 9.64 5.21 12.43
C VAL A 40 11.15 5.04 12.54
N GLY A 41 11.72 4.38 11.54
CA GLY A 41 13.15 4.20 11.42
C GLY A 41 13.48 2.82 10.87
N GLU A 42 14.47 2.76 9.99
CA GLU A 42 14.96 1.49 9.42
C GLU A 42 15.33 0.48 10.50
N ARG A 43 15.92 0.96 11.62
CA ARG A 43 16.23 0.14 12.79
C ARG A 43 15.02 -0.62 13.34
N SER A 44 13.84 0.02 13.39
CA SER A 44 12.62 -0.62 13.89
C SER A 44 12.15 -1.76 12.97
N ILE A 45 12.38 -1.65 11.66
CA ILE A 45 12.11 -2.74 10.70
C ILE A 45 13.15 -3.85 10.85
N LEU A 46 14.44 -3.49 10.98
CA LEU A 46 15.51 -4.47 11.16
C LEU A 46 15.34 -5.28 12.45
N GLU A 47 14.89 -4.65 13.54
CA GLU A 47 14.58 -5.35 14.80
C GLU A 47 13.39 -6.30 14.65
N GLN A 48 12.39 -5.99 13.80
CA GLN A 48 11.30 -6.89 13.46
C GLN A 48 11.79 -8.08 12.61
N ILE A 49 12.64 -7.82 11.61
CA ILE A 49 13.27 -8.86 10.80
C ILE A 49 14.10 -9.80 11.69
N GLU A 50 14.94 -9.26 12.56
CA GLU A 50 15.75 -10.04 13.51
C GLU A 50 14.86 -10.87 14.46
N ALA A 51 13.75 -10.30 14.93
CA ALA A 51 12.80 -11.03 15.77
C ALA A 51 12.15 -12.20 15.01
N MET A 52 11.79 -12.01 13.74
CA MET A 52 11.26 -13.08 12.90
C MET A 52 12.32 -14.18 12.65
N GLU A 53 13.54 -13.80 12.30
CA GLU A 53 14.66 -14.75 12.09
C GLU A 53 15.05 -15.53 13.35
N LEU A 54 14.74 -15.00 14.54
CA LEU A 54 14.91 -15.72 15.81
C LEU A 54 13.72 -16.63 16.14
N GLN A 55 12.52 -16.23 15.74
CA GLN A 55 11.27 -16.93 16.06
C GLN A 55 11.02 -18.13 15.15
N TYR A 56 11.34 -18.00 13.86
CA TYR A 56 11.05 -18.98 12.83
C TYR A 56 12.28 -19.80 12.44
N PRO A 57 12.10 -20.94 11.75
CA PRO A 57 13.22 -21.71 11.21
C PRO A 57 14.19 -20.86 10.37
N PRO A 58 15.50 -21.19 10.39
CA PRO A 58 16.54 -20.39 9.73
C PRO A 58 16.35 -20.27 8.21
N GLU A 59 15.58 -21.17 7.60
CA GLU A 59 15.20 -21.17 6.19
C GLU A 59 14.28 -20.00 5.82
N LEU A 60 13.63 -19.33 6.80
CA LEU A 60 12.65 -18.26 6.57
C LEU A 60 13.10 -17.28 5.49
N LYS A 61 14.33 -16.77 5.62
CA LYS A 61 14.83 -15.71 4.73
C LYS A 61 14.94 -16.20 3.29
N GLU A 62 15.60 -17.33 3.09
CA GLU A 62 15.84 -17.87 1.75
C GLU A 62 14.52 -18.29 1.09
N MET A 63 13.66 -18.97 1.86
CA MET A 63 12.33 -19.38 1.46
C MET A 63 11.44 -18.19 1.09
N ALA A 64 11.39 -17.14 1.91
CA ALA A 64 10.57 -15.96 1.63
C ALA A 64 11.04 -15.21 0.38
N LEU A 65 12.35 -15.13 0.14
CA LEU A 65 12.88 -14.52 -1.09
C LEU A 65 12.56 -15.37 -2.32
N ALA A 66 12.62 -16.70 -2.22
CA ALA A 66 12.21 -17.60 -3.30
C ALA A 66 10.71 -17.48 -3.58
N TYR A 67 9.87 -17.51 -2.55
CA TYR A 67 8.42 -17.31 -2.65
C TYR A 67 8.06 -15.98 -3.33
N ARG A 68 8.74 -14.88 -2.97
CA ARG A 68 8.55 -13.57 -3.61
C ARG A 68 8.77 -13.62 -5.13
N GLU A 69 9.80 -14.33 -5.58
CA GLU A 69 10.17 -14.42 -6.98
C GLU A 69 9.29 -15.42 -7.73
N LEU A 70 8.97 -16.57 -7.13
CA LEU A 70 8.03 -17.55 -7.66
C LEU A 70 6.67 -16.92 -7.97
N ASN A 71 6.13 -16.07 -7.09
CA ASN A 71 4.87 -15.37 -7.34
C ASN A 71 4.88 -14.53 -8.63
N VAL A 72 6.02 -13.96 -9.01
CA VAL A 72 6.16 -13.23 -10.29
C VAL A 72 6.26 -14.21 -11.46
N LEU A 73 7.07 -15.25 -11.32
CA LEU A 73 7.27 -16.25 -12.38
C LEU A 73 5.98 -17.04 -12.66
N GLU A 74 5.17 -17.32 -11.65
CA GLU A 74 3.86 -17.97 -11.80
C GLU A 74 2.89 -17.15 -12.65
N GLU A 75 2.93 -15.82 -12.56
CA GLU A 75 2.13 -14.93 -13.42
C GLU A 75 2.59 -14.97 -14.89
N GLU A 76 3.87 -15.25 -15.15
CA GLU A 76 4.48 -15.32 -16.49
C GLU A 76 4.40 -16.71 -17.13
N MET A 77 4.25 -17.76 -16.31
CA MET A 77 4.33 -19.19 -16.65
C MET A 77 3.51 -19.57 -17.90
N ASP A 78 2.22 -19.22 -17.93
CA ASP A 78 1.33 -19.55 -19.05
C ASP A 78 1.82 -18.92 -20.37
N GLY A 79 2.38 -17.72 -20.29
CA GLY A 79 2.94 -17.02 -21.44
C GLY A 79 4.21 -17.68 -21.96
N ILE A 80 5.08 -18.12 -21.05
CA ILE A 80 6.33 -18.83 -21.39
C ILE A 80 6.05 -20.17 -22.05
N TYR A 81 5.11 -20.96 -21.51
CA TYR A 81 4.70 -22.22 -22.15
C TYR A 81 4.13 -22.01 -23.55
N ALA A 82 3.22 -21.03 -23.70
CA ALA A 82 2.63 -20.73 -25.00
C ALA A 82 3.66 -20.25 -26.03
N GLU A 83 4.66 -19.46 -25.59
CA GLU A 83 5.76 -19.04 -26.45
C GLU A 83 6.62 -20.23 -26.87
N SER A 84 7.01 -21.10 -25.93
CA SER A 84 7.80 -22.30 -26.20
C SER A 84 7.12 -23.20 -27.23
N ASP A 85 5.84 -23.52 -27.01
CA ASP A 85 5.05 -24.36 -27.92
C ASP A 85 4.99 -23.77 -29.34
N ALA A 86 4.77 -22.44 -29.44
CA ALA A 86 4.70 -21.76 -30.73
C ALA A 86 6.05 -21.75 -31.46
N LEU A 87 7.15 -21.56 -30.73
CA LEU A 87 8.51 -21.58 -31.28
C LEU A 87 8.90 -22.98 -31.76
N GLU A 88 8.54 -24.03 -31.02
CA GLU A 88 8.75 -25.42 -31.43
C GLU A 88 7.94 -25.79 -32.68
N GLU A 89 6.68 -25.35 -32.75
CA GLU A 89 5.84 -25.54 -33.94
C GLU A 89 6.42 -24.80 -35.16
N GLU A 90 6.86 -23.55 -34.97
CA GLU A 90 7.53 -22.78 -36.02
C GLU A 90 8.78 -23.52 -36.50
N LEU A 91 9.66 -23.92 -35.59
CA LEU A 91 10.89 -24.64 -35.89
C LEU A 91 10.63 -25.92 -36.69
N ALA A 92 9.59 -26.67 -36.35
CA ALA A 92 9.20 -27.88 -37.06
C ALA A 92 8.72 -27.63 -38.51
N SER A 93 8.35 -26.40 -38.84
CA SER A 93 7.89 -25.99 -40.17
C SER A 93 8.99 -25.40 -41.07
N LEU A 94 10.13 -25.02 -40.50
CA LEU A 94 11.24 -24.35 -41.20
C LEU A 94 12.15 -25.33 -41.96
N ASP A 95 12.79 -24.85 -43.02
CA ASP A 95 13.77 -25.61 -43.78
C ASP A 95 15.20 -25.20 -43.41
N GLU A 96 16.05 -26.19 -43.10
CA GLU A 96 17.40 -25.98 -42.59
C GLU A 96 18.31 -25.22 -43.59
N GLU A 97 18.12 -25.38 -44.90
CA GLU A 97 18.95 -24.72 -45.90
C GLU A 97 18.50 -23.27 -46.16
N THR A 98 17.19 -23.01 -46.18
CA THR A 98 16.66 -21.68 -46.50
C THR A 98 16.45 -20.78 -45.30
N ASP A 99 16.21 -21.35 -44.12
CA ASP A 99 15.76 -20.62 -42.93
C ASP A 99 16.73 -20.69 -41.75
N ALA A 100 17.99 -21.11 -41.99
CA ALA A 100 19.02 -21.27 -40.96
C ALA A 100 19.14 -20.09 -39.97
N GLY A 101 19.05 -18.85 -40.45
CA GLY A 101 19.12 -17.66 -39.59
C GLY A 101 17.93 -17.54 -38.64
N ARG A 102 16.71 -17.89 -39.09
CA ARG A 102 15.52 -17.89 -38.24
C ARG A 102 15.57 -19.03 -37.23
N MET A 103 16.07 -20.20 -37.64
CA MET A 103 16.26 -21.32 -36.72
C MET A 103 17.26 -20.96 -35.59
N GLU A 104 18.35 -20.27 -35.90
CA GLU A 104 19.32 -19.80 -34.88
C GLU A 104 18.68 -18.85 -33.87
N GLU A 105 17.85 -17.90 -34.33
CA GLU A 105 17.07 -17.03 -33.44
C GLU A 105 16.14 -17.83 -32.52
N ILE A 106 15.40 -18.80 -33.07
CA ILE A 106 14.49 -19.65 -32.30
C ILE A 106 15.24 -20.49 -31.27
N TYR A 107 16.34 -21.14 -31.66
CA TYR A 107 17.16 -21.92 -30.72
C TYR A 107 17.72 -21.05 -29.59
N THR A 108 18.13 -19.82 -29.89
CA THR A 108 18.58 -18.88 -28.86
C THR A 108 17.45 -18.59 -27.87
N ARG A 109 16.24 -18.29 -28.37
CA ARG A 109 15.09 -17.97 -27.51
C ARG A 109 14.61 -19.16 -26.68
N LEU A 110 14.57 -20.37 -27.26
CA LEU A 110 14.27 -21.59 -26.52
C LEU A 110 15.31 -21.86 -25.43
N GLY A 111 16.58 -21.57 -25.68
CA GLY A 111 17.62 -21.65 -24.64
C GLY A 111 17.39 -20.69 -23.47
N GLU A 112 16.93 -19.46 -23.74
CA GLU A 112 16.54 -18.51 -22.69
C GLU A 112 15.31 -19.00 -21.90
N ILE A 113 14.35 -19.63 -22.58
CA ILE A 113 13.17 -20.26 -21.94
C ILE A 113 13.59 -21.43 -21.06
N ASP A 114 14.51 -22.28 -21.52
CA ASP A 114 15.07 -23.37 -20.71
C ASP A 114 15.76 -22.82 -19.45
N GLU A 115 16.57 -21.78 -19.58
CA GLU A 115 17.21 -21.10 -18.43
C GLU A 115 16.16 -20.56 -17.44
N TRP A 116 15.06 -20.00 -17.94
CA TRP A 116 13.94 -19.55 -17.12
C TRP A 116 13.30 -20.71 -16.34
N PHE A 117 13.06 -21.87 -16.96
CA PHE A 117 12.53 -23.05 -16.28
C PHE A 117 13.49 -23.61 -15.22
N TYR A 118 14.80 -23.63 -15.50
CA TYR A 118 15.80 -24.03 -14.51
C TYR A 118 15.80 -23.12 -13.28
N HIS A 119 15.65 -21.81 -13.49
CA HIS A 119 15.56 -20.84 -12.40
C HIS A 119 14.29 -21.04 -11.57
N TYR A 120 13.13 -21.26 -12.23
CA TYR A 120 11.89 -21.60 -11.53
C TYR A 120 12.04 -22.86 -10.67
N ASP A 121 12.57 -23.95 -11.24
CA ASP A 121 12.77 -25.22 -10.51
C ASP A 121 13.74 -25.08 -9.33
N GLU A 122 14.78 -24.24 -9.45
CA GLU A 122 15.70 -23.95 -8.35
C GLU A 122 14.96 -23.25 -7.19
N LEU A 123 14.17 -22.23 -7.50
CA LEU A 123 13.39 -21.49 -6.50
C LEU A 123 12.29 -22.34 -5.87
N ASP A 124 11.57 -23.14 -6.66
CA ASP A 124 10.56 -24.08 -6.17
C ASP A 124 11.18 -25.11 -5.23
N GLY A 125 12.37 -25.61 -5.56
CA GLY A 125 13.16 -26.47 -4.69
C GLY A 125 13.53 -25.80 -3.36
N ILE A 126 13.97 -24.54 -3.39
CA ILE A 126 14.27 -23.76 -2.17
C ILE A 126 13.01 -23.60 -1.32
N TYR A 127 11.91 -23.17 -1.93
CA TYR A 127 10.63 -22.95 -1.25
C TYR A 127 10.09 -24.24 -0.63
N GLY A 128 10.05 -25.33 -1.41
CA GLY A 128 9.59 -26.65 -0.97
C GLY A 128 10.43 -27.23 0.18
N ASN A 129 11.76 -27.11 0.12
CA ASN A 129 12.62 -27.55 1.22
C ASN A 129 12.37 -26.74 2.50
N GLY A 130 12.17 -25.42 2.39
CA GLY A 130 11.80 -24.57 3.52
C GLY A 130 10.44 -24.94 4.10
N MET A 131 9.44 -25.16 3.24
CA MET A 131 8.10 -25.59 3.60
C MET A 131 8.12 -26.89 4.42
N ASP A 132 8.89 -27.89 3.99
CA ASP A 132 9.04 -29.15 4.72
C ASP A 132 9.59 -28.93 6.14
N VAL A 133 10.58 -28.05 6.32
CA VAL A 133 11.15 -27.72 7.64
C VAL A 133 10.13 -27.04 8.55
N PHE A 134 9.40 -26.05 8.02
CA PHE A 134 8.36 -25.34 8.77
C PHE A 134 7.21 -26.26 9.16
N TRP A 135 6.80 -27.16 8.26
CA TRP A 135 5.78 -28.18 8.53
C TRP A 135 6.21 -29.11 9.68
N ASP A 136 7.47 -29.56 9.68
CA ASP A 136 8.02 -30.40 10.74
C ASP A 136 8.08 -29.68 12.11
N GLU A 137 8.24 -28.36 12.11
CA GLU A 137 8.19 -27.50 13.31
C GLU A 137 6.75 -27.11 13.73
N GLY A 138 5.74 -27.54 12.96
CA GLY A 138 4.32 -27.37 13.28
C GLY A 138 3.69 -26.09 12.76
N TYR A 139 4.26 -25.46 11.72
CA TYR A 139 3.65 -24.35 11.01
C TYR A 139 2.83 -24.88 9.83
N ASP A 140 1.51 -24.72 9.89
CA ASP A 140 0.57 -25.23 8.87
C ASP A 140 0.31 -24.25 7.71
N ASP A 141 0.60 -22.95 7.90
CA ASP A 141 0.35 -21.89 6.92
C ASP A 141 1.53 -20.92 6.92
N ILE A 142 2.31 -20.95 5.83
CA ILE A 142 3.60 -20.26 5.71
C ILE A 142 3.48 -18.96 4.93
N ASP A 143 2.57 -18.89 3.96
CA ASP A 143 2.39 -17.73 3.08
C ASP A 143 2.27 -16.42 3.87
N PRO A 144 1.49 -16.33 4.99
CA PRO A 144 1.41 -15.10 5.78
C PRO A 144 2.72 -14.70 6.45
N ILE A 145 3.56 -15.68 6.82
CA ILE A 145 4.87 -15.45 7.44
C ILE A 145 5.83 -14.91 6.38
N CYS A 146 5.82 -15.52 5.18
CA CYS A 146 6.58 -15.02 4.03
C CYS A 146 6.14 -13.61 3.65
N ASP A 147 4.84 -13.35 3.53
CA ASP A 147 4.27 -12.05 3.20
C ASP A 147 4.68 -10.97 4.20
N GLU A 148 4.66 -11.29 5.50
CA GLU A 148 5.13 -10.38 6.55
C GLU A 148 6.63 -10.07 6.39
N TYR A 149 7.46 -11.09 6.20
CA TYR A 149 8.91 -10.93 6.05
C TYR A 149 9.27 -10.13 4.79
N ILE A 150 8.64 -10.47 3.66
CA ILE A 150 8.77 -9.74 2.39
C ILE A 150 8.32 -8.29 2.56
N GLY A 151 7.18 -8.06 3.23
CA GLY A 151 6.67 -6.72 3.49
C GLY A 151 7.68 -5.83 4.23
N LEU A 152 8.40 -6.39 5.20
CA LEU A 152 9.46 -5.68 5.93
C LEU A 152 10.68 -5.40 5.05
N ILE A 153 11.12 -6.36 4.24
CA ILE A 153 12.26 -6.17 3.33
C ILE A 153 11.93 -5.14 2.25
N THR A 154 10.79 -5.28 1.58
CA THR A 154 10.32 -4.38 0.53
C THR A 154 10.15 -2.95 1.07
N LYS A 155 9.72 -2.80 2.34
CA LYS A 155 9.67 -1.49 3.01
C LYS A 155 11.01 -0.75 2.94
N ILE A 156 12.12 -1.46 3.15
CA ILE A 156 13.48 -0.92 3.13
C ILE A 156 13.96 -0.75 1.68
N GLU A 157 13.87 -1.82 0.87
CA GLU A 157 14.39 -1.84 -0.51
C GLU A 157 13.78 -0.72 -1.37
N ASP A 158 12.46 -0.53 -1.26
CA ASP A 158 11.73 0.47 -2.05
C ASP A 158 11.59 1.82 -1.34
N ALA A 159 12.19 1.96 -0.15
CA ALA A 159 12.09 3.16 0.69
C ALA A 159 10.63 3.66 0.84
N ILE A 160 9.72 2.74 1.15
CA ILE A 160 8.27 3.02 1.18
C ILE A 160 7.97 4.02 2.32
N PRO A 161 7.29 5.14 2.07
CA PRO A 161 6.92 6.11 3.10
C PRO A 161 6.16 5.48 4.28
N TRP A 162 6.43 5.95 5.50
CA TRP A 162 5.68 5.57 6.70
C TRP A 162 4.25 6.09 6.58
N SER A 163 3.26 5.22 6.79
CA SER A 163 1.85 5.57 6.60
C SER A 163 1.01 5.06 7.75
N THR A 164 0.08 5.89 8.23
CA THR A 164 -0.92 5.48 9.22
C THR A 164 -2.12 4.81 8.55
N SER A 165 -3.00 4.21 9.36
CA SER A 165 -4.36 3.90 8.93
C SER A 165 -5.17 5.18 8.68
N THR A 166 -6.37 5.05 8.13
CA THR A 166 -7.35 6.15 8.13
C THR A 166 -7.93 6.34 9.53
N ILE A 167 -8.40 7.55 9.82
CA ILE A 167 -9.18 7.79 11.04
C ILE A 167 -10.57 7.18 10.88
N GLU A 168 -11.03 6.46 11.90
CA GLU A 168 -12.35 5.85 11.95
C GLU A 168 -13.31 6.73 12.75
N GLY A 169 -14.63 6.49 12.64
CA GLY A 169 -15.62 7.15 13.50
C GLY A 169 -15.98 8.59 13.11
N VAL A 170 -15.60 9.04 11.91
CA VAL A 170 -16.00 10.34 11.34
C VAL A 170 -17.25 10.15 10.48
N LEU A 171 -18.32 10.87 10.81
CA LEU A 171 -19.57 10.86 10.05
C LEU A 171 -19.96 12.29 9.67
N GLY A 172 -20.21 12.54 8.39
CA GLY A 172 -20.63 13.86 7.96
C GLY A 172 -21.03 13.95 6.49
N THR A 173 -21.60 15.10 6.13
CA THR A 173 -21.90 15.44 4.74
C THR A 173 -20.60 15.61 3.96
N GLN A 174 -20.50 14.99 2.78
CA GLN A 174 -19.34 15.09 1.91
C GLN A 174 -19.30 16.45 1.18
N PRO A 175 -18.11 17.00 0.88
CA PRO A 175 -16.78 16.47 1.16
C PRO A 175 -16.33 16.72 2.61
N ILE A 176 -15.66 15.74 3.21
CA ILE A 176 -14.98 15.89 4.51
C ILE A 176 -13.48 16.07 4.26
N MET A 177 -12.92 17.16 4.77
CA MET A 177 -11.51 17.52 4.64
C MET A 177 -10.76 17.27 5.94
N TYR A 178 -9.50 16.87 5.81
CA TYR A 178 -8.58 16.60 6.90
C TYR A 178 -7.34 17.46 6.71
N SER A 179 -6.86 18.10 7.78
CA SER A 179 -5.60 18.84 7.76
C SER A 179 -4.83 18.70 9.07
N ILE A 180 -3.50 18.86 9.00
CA ILE A 180 -2.63 18.89 10.18
C ILE A 180 -2.82 20.23 10.89
N ALA A 181 -3.37 20.20 12.09
CA ALA A 181 -3.54 21.38 12.92
C ALA A 181 -2.21 21.76 13.57
N ASP A 182 -1.57 20.78 14.21
CA ASP A 182 -0.35 21.01 14.95
C ASP A 182 0.47 19.72 15.15
N VAL A 183 1.75 19.91 15.44
CA VAL A 183 2.67 18.84 15.83
C VAL A 183 3.40 19.32 17.06
N THR A 184 3.41 18.49 18.11
CA THR A 184 4.22 18.72 19.30
C THR A 184 5.26 17.63 19.43
N SER A 185 6.40 17.93 20.05
CA SER A 185 7.47 16.95 20.27
C SER A 185 7.98 17.04 21.71
N THR A 186 8.40 15.90 22.27
CA THR A 186 8.97 15.84 23.62
C THR A 186 10.49 16.06 23.61
N ASP A 187 11.17 15.53 22.61
CA ASP A 187 12.62 15.36 22.52
C ASP A 187 13.17 15.54 21.09
N GLY A 188 12.31 15.85 20.13
CA GLY A 188 12.65 16.08 18.72
C GLY A 188 12.38 17.52 18.25
N ASN A 189 12.42 17.71 16.93
CA ASN A 189 12.12 18.98 16.26
C ASN A 189 10.74 18.92 15.59
N ALA A 190 9.72 19.46 16.26
CA ALA A 190 8.33 19.43 15.81
C ALA A 190 8.09 20.18 14.49
N ASP A 191 8.77 21.31 14.28
CA ASP A 191 8.62 22.11 13.06
C ASP A 191 9.13 21.34 11.84
N LEU A 192 10.33 20.74 11.96
CA LEU A 192 10.91 19.93 10.89
C LEU A 192 10.06 18.69 10.59
N PHE A 193 9.53 18.02 11.62
CA PHE A 193 8.62 16.90 11.42
C PHE A 193 7.34 17.32 10.69
N LYS A 194 6.77 18.47 11.09
CA LYS A 194 5.56 19.02 10.48
C LYS A 194 5.76 19.40 9.00
N GLU A 195 6.95 19.86 8.62
CA GLU A 195 7.29 20.15 7.22
C GLU A 195 7.30 18.90 6.33
N GLU A 196 7.61 17.73 6.89
CA GLU A 196 7.69 16.46 6.16
C GLU A 196 6.38 15.64 6.24
N LEU A 197 5.53 15.89 7.23
CA LEU A 197 4.27 15.17 7.41
C LEU A 197 3.22 15.62 6.38
N VAL A 198 2.73 14.67 5.60
CA VAL A 198 1.68 14.89 4.59
C VAL A 198 0.38 14.23 5.03
N MET A 199 -0.73 14.95 4.88
CA MET A 199 -2.07 14.40 5.09
C MET A 199 -2.72 14.02 3.76
N GLN A 200 -3.28 12.81 3.72
CA GLN A 200 -3.99 12.23 2.60
C GLN A 200 -5.48 12.01 2.96
N GLY A 201 -6.27 11.54 2.00
CA GLY A 201 -7.69 11.25 2.19
C GLY A 201 -7.98 10.33 3.40
N GLY A 202 -9.12 10.55 4.05
CA GLY A 202 -9.51 9.79 5.24
C GLY A 202 -8.61 10.03 6.46
N GLY A 203 -7.91 11.17 6.51
CA GLY A 203 -7.01 11.52 7.61
C GLY A 203 -5.74 10.67 7.67
N ARG A 204 -5.40 9.91 6.62
CA ARG A 204 -4.15 9.15 6.58
C ARG A 204 -2.96 10.12 6.61
N MET A 205 -1.99 9.86 7.48
CA MET A 205 -0.76 10.64 7.57
C MET A 205 0.40 9.84 6.98
N GLN A 206 1.27 10.53 6.25
CA GLN A 206 2.45 9.96 5.61
C GLN A 206 3.70 10.77 5.94
N LEU A 207 4.79 10.05 6.20
CA LEU A 207 6.12 10.61 6.43
C LEU A 207 7.10 9.91 5.47
N PRO A 208 8.05 10.64 4.83
CA PRO A 208 9.06 10.02 3.97
C PRO A 208 9.84 8.93 4.71
N PHE A 209 10.26 7.87 4.01
CA PHE A 209 11.03 6.77 4.61
C PHE A 209 12.30 7.28 5.31
N ALA A 210 13.09 8.08 4.57
CA ALA A 210 14.26 8.80 5.07
C ALA A 210 13.87 10.21 5.55
N CYS A 211 13.05 10.29 6.60
CA CYS A 211 12.68 11.57 7.20
C CYS A 211 13.89 12.27 7.84
N LYS A 212 13.92 13.60 7.77
CA LYS A 212 14.97 14.44 8.36
C LYS A 212 14.69 14.78 9.82
N ALA A 213 13.43 14.68 10.25
CA ALA A 213 13.06 14.85 11.64
C ALA A 213 13.95 13.96 12.54
N PRO A 214 14.59 14.53 13.59
CA PRO A 214 15.47 13.76 14.47
C PRO A 214 14.67 12.78 15.33
N LYS A 215 15.40 11.95 16.07
CA LYS A 215 14.81 11.06 17.06
C LYS A 215 13.90 11.82 18.02
N GLY A 216 12.77 11.23 18.34
CA GLY A 216 11.85 11.75 19.33
C GLY A 216 10.41 11.28 19.16
N THR A 217 9.59 11.67 20.12
CA THR A 217 8.15 11.39 20.19
C THR A 217 7.35 12.61 19.73
N TYR A 218 6.58 12.43 18.67
CA TYR A 218 5.80 13.47 18.00
C TYR A 218 4.31 13.18 18.13
N ARG A 219 3.53 14.15 18.63
CA ARG A 219 2.07 14.01 18.78
C ARG A 219 1.36 14.96 17.83
N ILE A 220 0.41 14.43 17.08
CA ILE A 220 -0.26 15.13 15.99
C ILE A 220 -1.65 15.58 16.43
N ALA A 221 -1.98 16.82 16.14
CA ALA A 221 -3.34 17.34 16.19
C ALA A 221 -3.85 17.60 14.77
N ILE A 222 -5.11 17.28 14.52
CA ILE A 222 -5.74 17.43 13.19
C ILE A 222 -7.01 18.27 13.26
N ILE A 223 -7.38 18.85 12.12
CA ILE A 223 -8.69 19.47 11.91
C ILE A 223 -9.46 18.59 10.93
N ILE A 224 -10.72 18.30 11.28
CA ILE A 224 -11.71 17.66 10.41
C ILE A 224 -12.79 18.68 10.14
N GLU A 225 -13.10 18.92 8.87
CA GLU A 225 -14.08 19.93 8.48
C GLU A 225 -14.93 19.50 7.30
N ASN A 226 -16.12 20.05 7.22
CA ASN A 226 -16.97 20.05 6.03
C ASN A 226 -17.79 21.34 5.99
N GLU A 227 -18.75 21.43 5.07
CA GLU A 227 -19.54 22.64 4.88
C GLU A 227 -20.26 23.07 6.19
N GLY A 228 -19.75 24.15 6.79
CA GLY A 228 -20.30 24.77 8.00
C GLY A 228 -19.80 24.19 9.32
N TYR A 229 -18.96 23.15 9.33
CA TYR A 229 -18.44 22.53 10.55
C TYR A 229 -16.93 22.34 10.50
N SER A 230 -16.27 22.59 11.63
CA SER A 230 -14.84 22.32 11.82
C SER A 230 -14.61 21.84 13.26
N HIS A 231 -13.89 20.74 13.41
CA HIS A 231 -13.57 20.15 14.70
C HIS A 231 -12.08 19.82 14.78
N ARG A 232 -11.43 20.35 15.81
CA ARG A 232 -10.03 20.03 16.12
C ARG A 232 -9.98 18.82 17.04
N LEU A 233 -9.08 17.89 16.73
CA LEU A 233 -8.74 16.76 17.57
C LEU A 233 -7.26 16.84 17.93
N ASP A 234 -6.95 16.91 19.23
CA ASP A 234 -5.58 17.01 19.73
C ASP A 234 -5.00 15.64 20.07
N ASN A 235 -3.69 15.46 19.83
CA ASN A 235 -2.93 14.25 20.15
C ASN A 235 -3.57 12.96 19.61
N VAL A 236 -4.13 13.00 18.40
CA VAL A 236 -4.83 11.87 17.78
C VAL A 236 -3.92 10.74 17.34
N PHE A 237 -2.63 11.03 17.16
CA PHE A 237 -1.65 10.07 16.69
C PHE A 237 -0.26 10.42 17.22
N THR A 238 0.56 9.40 17.43
CA THR A 238 1.93 9.49 17.92
C THR A 238 2.90 8.85 16.93
N PHE A 239 3.94 9.57 16.52
CA PHE A 239 5.08 9.00 15.81
C PHE A 239 6.28 8.93 16.76
N ILE A 240 7.00 7.82 16.75
CA ILE A 240 8.23 7.61 17.53
C ILE A 240 9.36 7.37 16.55
N ILE A 241 10.31 8.29 16.47
CA ILE A 241 11.52 8.17 15.63
C ILE A 241 12.68 7.72 16.51
N ASP A 242 13.31 6.59 16.18
CA ASP A 242 14.41 5.96 16.94
C ASP A 242 15.78 5.98 16.25
#